data_AF-A0A7Y5TJ57-F1
#
_entry.id   AF-A0A7Y5TJ57-F1
#
_cell.length_a   1.000
_cell.length_b   1.000
_cell.length_c   1.000
_cell.angle_alpha   90.00
_cell.angle_beta   90.00
_cell.angle_gamma   90.00
#
_symmetry.space_group_name_H-M   'P 1'
#
loop_
_entity.id
_entity.type
_entity.pdbx_description
1 polymer ?
#
loop_
_entity_poly.entity_id
_entity_poly.type
_entity_poly.pdbx_seq_one_letter_code
_entity_poly.pdbx_strand_id
1 'polypeptide(L)' 'MAKTIAFDEEARRGLERGMNILADAVRVTLGPKGRNVVLEKKWGAP' A
#
# COMPACT_ATOMS: atom_id res chain seq x y z
N MET A 1 -13.68 -18.59 -13.62
CA MET A 1 -13.71 -17.15 -13.29
C MET A 1 -13.28 -16.36 -14.50
N ALA A 2 -14.07 -15.37 -14.93
CA ALA A 2 -13.69 -14.48 -16.01
C ALA A 2 -12.65 -13.44 -15.54
N LYS A 3 -11.86 -12.90 -16.46
CA LYS A 3 -10.87 -11.84 -16.17
C LYS A 3 -11.53 -10.47 -16.34
N THR A 4 -11.21 -9.56 -15.43
CA THR A 4 -11.51 -8.13 -15.60
C THR A 4 -10.35 -7.47 -16.32
N ILE A 5 -10.63 -6.73 -17.39
CA ILE A 5 -9.64 -5.97 -18.15
C ILE A 5 -10.07 -4.51 -18.10
N ALA A 6 -9.24 -3.67 -17.47
CA ALA A 6 -9.45 -2.22 -17.39
C ALA A 6 -8.44 -1.49 -18.28
N PHE A 7 -8.83 -0.33 -18.80
CA PHE A 7 -8.04 0.43 -19.76
C PHE A 7 -7.86 1.89 -19.32
N ASP A 8 -6.94 2.59 -20.00
CA ASP A 8 -6.71 4.02 -19.90
C ASP A 8 -6.67 4.55 -18.46
N GLU A 9 -7.55 5.50 -18.16
CA GLU A 9 -7.58 6.22 -16.89
C GLU A 9 -8.08 5.35 -15.74
N GLU A 10 -8.99 4.42 -16.01
CA GLU A 10 -9.48 3.49 -14.99
C GLU A 10 -8.33 2.60 -14.49
N ALA A 11 -7.53 2.07 -15.42
CA ALA A 11 -6.36 1.27 -15.09
C ALA A 11 -5.31 2.10 -14.33
N ARG A 12 -5.00 3.31 -14.82
CA ARG A 12 -4.02 4.21 -14.17
C ARG A 12 -4.42 4.58 -12.75
N ARG A 13 -5.67 4.99 -12.52
CA ARG A 13 -6.18 5.32 -11.18
C ARG A 13 -6.19 4.11 -10.25
N GLY A 14 -6.45 2.91 -10.78
CA GLY A 14 -6.35 1.67 -10.01
C GLY A 14 -4.95 1.45 -9.46
N LEU A 15 -3.94 1.59 -10.32
CA LEU A 15 -2.53 1.46 -9.95
C LEU A 15 -2.09 2.56 -8.99
N GLU A 16 -2.46 3.81 -9.26
CA GLU A 16 -2.11 4.97 -8.44
C GLU A 16 -2.62 4.80 -7.00
N ARG A 17 -3.87 4.36 -6.81
CA ARG A 17 -4.42 4.09 -5.47
C ARG A 17 -3.59 3.06 -4.71
N GLY A 18 -3.22 1.96 -5.36
CA GLY A 18 -2.39 0.92 -4.73
C GLY A 18 -0.99 1.43 -4.38
N MET A 19 -0.38 2.22 -5.26
CA MET A 19 0.92 2.82 -5.00
C MET A 19 0.89 3.86 -3.89
N ASN A 20 -0.16 4.66 -3.80
CA ASN A 20 -0.33 5.62 -2.71
C ASN A 20 -0.42 4.91 -1.35
N ILE A 21 -1.19 3.81 -1.26
CA ILE A 21 -1.26 3.00 -0.03
C ILE A 21 0.14 2.50 0.39
N LEU A 22 0.91 1.96 -0.56
CA LEU A 22 2.26 1.47 -0.29
C LEU A 22 3.20 2.61 0.12
N ALA A 23 3.22 3.70 -0.65
CA ALA A 23 4.09 4.83 -0.41
C ALA A 23 3.79 5.50 0.93
N ASP A 24 2.51 5.68 1.27
CA ASP A 24 2.10 6.27 2.54
C ASP A 24 2.52 5.41 3.74
N ALA A 25 2.39 4.08 3.63
CA ALA A 25 2.82 3.17 4.68
C ALA A 25 4.35 3.17 4.88
N VAL A 26 5.14 3.29 3.82
CA VAL A 26 6.61 3.22 3.90
C VAL A 26 7.23 4.58 4.21
N ARG A 27 6.74 5.67 3.63
CA ARG A 27 7.40 6.99 3.74
C ARG A 27 7.52 7.49 5.18
N VAL A 28 6.60 7.09 6.06
CA VAL A 28 6.61 7.49 7.47
C VAL A 28 7.81 6.93 8.24
N THR A 29 8.49 5.91 7.73
CA THR A 29 9.65 5.27 8.36
C THR A 29 10.98 5.84 7.89
N LEU A 30 10.99 6.82 6.97
CA LEU A 30 12.21 7.31 6.34
C LEU A 30 12.96 8.33 7.21
N GLY A 31 14.28 8.19 7.23
CA GLY A 31 15.21 9.12 7.88
C GLY A 31 15.39 8.88 9.38
N PRO A 32 16.30 9.65 10.03
CA PRO A 32 16.65 9.45 11.44
C PRO A 32 15.50 9.76 12.42
N LYS A 33 14.41 10.37 11.95
CA LYS A 33 13.18 10.65 12.72
C LYS A 33 11.96 9.86 12.21
N GLY A 34 12.19 8.75 11.50
CA GLY A 34 11.12 7.86 11.06
C GLY A 34 10.28 7.34 12.22
N ARG A 35 8.99 7.09 11.97
CA ARG A 35 8.03 6.54 12.94
C ARG A 35 7.83 5.05 12.71
N ASN A 36 7.31 4.37 13.72
CA ASN A 36 6.99 2.94 13.64
C ASN A 36 5.66 2.71 12.91
N VAL A 37 5.61 1.63 12.15
CA VAL A 37 4.39 1.06 11.57
C VAL A 37 4.18 -0.30 12.21
N VAL A 38 2.96 -0.55 12.70
CA VAL A 38 2.61 -1.82 13.33
C VAL A 38 2.01 -2.75 12.28
N LEU A 39 2.56 -3.96 12.15
CA LEU A 39 2.07 -4.97 11.24
C LEU A 39 1.31 -6.03 12.03
N GLU A 40 0.10 -6.36 11.59
CA GLU A 40 -0.69 -7.40 12.23
C GLU A 40 0.02 -8.76 12.19
N LYS A 41 0.00 -9.48 13.31
CA LYS A 41 0.42 -10.88 13.40
C LYS A 41 -0.78 -11.76 13.70
N LYS A 42 -0.81 -12.94 13.08
CA LYS A 42 -1.89 -13.93 13.27
C LYS A 42 -2.01 -14.41 14.73
N TRP A 43 -0.93 -14.38 15.50
CA TRP A 43 -0.91 -14.79 16.92
C TRP A 43 0.11 -13.96 17.70
N GLY A 44 -0.17 -13.69 18.97
CA GLY A 44 0.72 -12.95 19.88
C GLY A 44 0.67 -11.43 19.69
N ALA A 45 1.60 -10.74 20.34
CA ALA A 45 1.74 -9.29 20.19
C ALA A 45 2.28 -8.94 18.78
N PRO A 46 1.84 -7.81 18.18
CA PRO A 46 2.31 -7.32 16.89
C PRO A 46 3.84 -7.18 16.78
#